data_AF-A0A2N5A2F1-F1
#
_entry.id   AF-A0A2N5A2F1-F1
#
_cell.length_a   1.000
_cell.length_b   1.000
_cell.length_c   1.000
_cell.angle_alpha   90.00
_cell.angle_beta   90.00
_cell.angle_gamma   90.00
#
_symmetry.space_group_name_H-M   'P 1'
#
loop_
_entity.id
_entity.type
_entity.pdbx_description
1 polymer ?
#
loop_
_entity_poly.entity_id
_entity_poly.type
_entity_poly.pdbx_seq_one_letter_code
_entity_poly.pdbx_strand_id
1 'polypeptide(L)'
;VLPMATSQDHKRVGNGDTGPNTGGMGAYSPAPVVTDEVHQRTMERIIWPTVKGMAAEGNTYTGFLYAGLMIDKQGNPKVIEFNCRFGDPETQPIMLRMKSDLVDLCLAACAGKLDEKTSEWDDRASLGVVVAAGGYPGNYNTGDEIFGLPQQEAADGK
;
A
#
# COMPACT_ATOMS: atom_id res chain seq x y z
N VAL A 1 -3.28 -13.26 -10.38
CA VAL A 1 -2.77 -12.15 -9.52
C VAL A 1 -3.00 -10.86 -10.29
N LEU A 2 -3.63 -9.86 -9.67
CA LEU A 2 -3.81 -8.52 -10.23
C LEU A 2 -3.00 -7.53 -9.36
N PRO A 3 -1.91 -6.92 -9.86
CA PRO A 3 -1.12 -5.99 -9.08
C PRO A 3 -1.87 -4.66 -8.84
N MET A 4 -1.68 -4.08 -7.66
CA MET A 4 -2.18 -2.75 -7.32
C MET A 4 -1.14 -1.67 -7.65
N ALA A 5 -1.55 -0.39 -7.64
CA ALA A 5 -0.62 0.73 -7.72
C ALA A 5 0.41 0.66 -6.59
N THR A 6 1.64 1.04 -6.89
CA THR A 6 2.75 1.05 -5.93
C THR A 6 2.61 2.21 -4.97
N SER A 7 3.19 2.07 -3.79
CA SER A 7 3.26 3.13 -2.79
C SER A 7 4.59 3.06 -2.05
N GLN A 8 4.98 4.18 -1.45
CA GLN A 8 6.05 4.23 -0.46
C GLN A 8 5.51 4.93 0.76
N ASP A 9 5.79 4.37 1.92
CA ASP A 9 5.41 4.91 3.21
C ASP A 9 6.63 5.41 3.99
N HIS A 10 6.38 6.26 4.98
CA HIS A 10 7.40 6.78 5.88
C HIS A 10 7.19 6.21 7.29
N LYS A 11 7.92 5.15 7.64
CA LYS A 11 7.81 4.47 8.95
C LYS A 11 8.32 5.30 10.13
N ARG A 12 9.25 6.25 9.93
CA ARG A 12 9.89 6.99 11.02
C ARG A 12 9.03 8.16 11.49
N VAL A 13 8.98 8.37 12.81
CA VAL A 13 8.14 9.44 13.41
C VAL A 13 8.63 10.85 13.10
N GLY A 14 9.95 11.04 12.94
CA GLY A 14 10.58 12.33 12.80
C GLY A 14 11.00 12.64 11.36
N ASN A 15 11.01 13.93 11.03
CA ASN A 15 11.52 14.44 9.75
C ASN A 15 12.96 13.94 9.49
N GLY A 16 13.27 13.67 8.22
CA GLY A 16 14.57 13.12 7.82
C GLY A 16 14.78 11.67 8.27
N ASP A 17 13.70 10.89 8.40
CA ASP A 17 13.70 9.50 8.82
C ASP A 17 14.37 9.26 10.19
N THR A 18 14.08 10.14 11.16
CA THR A 18 14.64 10.10 12.51
C THR A 18 13.64 9.57 13.56
N GLY A 19 14.15 9.17 14.73
CA GLY A 19 13.32 8.68 15.83
C GLY A 19 12.84 7.22 15.66
N PRO A 20 11.94 6.73 16.53
CA PRO A 20 11.44 5.35 16.46
C PRO A 20 10.64 5.05 15.18
N ASN A 21 10.53 3.75 14.86
CA ASN A 21 9.58 3.27 13.85
C ASN A 21 8.14 3.36 14.37
N THR A 22 7.22 3.55 13.45
CA THR A 22 5.77 3.64 13.62
C THR A 22 5.09 2.66 12.65
N GLY A 23 3.75 2.64 12.62
CA GLY A 23 3.01 1.95 11.54
C GLY A 23 3.22 2.61 10.17
N GLY A 24 3.38 3.93 10.18
CA GLY A 24 3.61 4.81 9.03
C GLY A 24 3.06 6.22 9.31
N MET A 25 3.83 7.25 9.02
CA MET A 25 3.46 8.67 9.23
C MET A 25 2.92 9.36 7.97
N GLY A 26 2.87 8.63 6.87
CA GLY A 26 2.39 9.11 5.59
C GLY A 26 2.82 8.16 4.48
N ALA A 27 2.13 8.25 3.36
CA ALA A 27 2.45 7.47 2.17
C ALA A 27 2.06 8.23 0.91
N TYR A 28 2.68 7.88 -0.20
CA TYR A 28 2.33 8.42 -1.50
C TYR A 28 2.29 7.32 -2.57
N SER A 29 1.57 7.59 -3.66
CA SER A 29 1.41 6.68 -4.80
C SER A 29 1.35 7.48 -6.11
N PRO A 30 2.01 7.04 -7.21
CA PRO A 30 2.87 5.86 -7.31
C PRO A 30 4.27 6.10 -6.68
N ALA A 31 5.02 5.02 -6.44
CA ALA A 31 6.40 5.09 -5.94
C ALA A 31 7.43 5.11 -7.10
N PRO A 32 8.16 6.21 -7.35
CA PRO A 32 9.11 6.33 -8.47
C PRO A 32 10.27 5.32 -8.44
N VAL A 33 10.61 4.80 -7.26
CA VAL A 33 11.64 3.76 -7.11
C VAL A 33 11.23 2.44 -7.78
N VAL A 34 9.92 2.21 -7.95
CA VAL A 34 9.39 1.02 -8.64
C VAL A 34 9.19 1.36 -10.11
N THR A 35 10.28 1.37 -10.86
CA THR A 35 10.25 1.44 -12.32
C THR A 35 9.61 0.17 -12.91
N ASP A 36 9.27 0.18 -14.20
CA ASP A 36 8.73 -1.00 -14.89
C ASP A 36 9.65 -2.24 -14.76
N GLU A 37 10.96 -2.02 -14.79
CA GLU A 37 11.94 -3.09 -14.59
C GLU A 37 11.91 -3.65 -13.16
N VAL A 38 11.83 -2.77 -12.15
CA VAL A 38 11.71 -3.18 -10.74
C VAL A 38 10.38 -3.89 -10.50
N HIS A 39 9.29 -3.41 -11.11
CA HIS A 39 7.98 -4.04 -11.07
C HIS A 39 8.06 -5.46 -11.64
N GLN A 40 8.62 -5.62 -12.84
CA GLN A 40 8.74 -6.93 -13.48
C GLN A 40 9.58 -7.90 -12.64
N ARG A 41 10.74 -7.46 -12.13
CA ARG A 41 11.57 -8.27 -11.25
C ARG A 41 10.84 -8.66 -9.97
N THR A 42 10.03 -7.76 -9.41
CA THR A 42 9.22 -8.02 -8.21
C THR A 42 8.16 -9.09 -8.50
N MET A 43 7.46 -8.99 -9.62
CA MET A 43 6.46 -9.99 -10.01
C MET A 43 7.09 -11.36 -10.24
N GLU A 44 8.19 -11.43 -11.00
CA GLU A 44 8.86 -12.68 -11.36
C GLU A 44 9.56 -13.37 -10.19
N ARG A 45 10.24 -12.60 -9.33
CA ARG A 45 11.12 -13.16 -8.29
C ARG A 45 10.44 -13.27 -6.92
N ILE A 46 9.36 -12.53 -6.69
CA ILE A 46 8.69 -12.45 -5.38
C ILE A 46 7.24 -12.88 -5.50
N ILE A 47 6.39 -12.12 -6.20
CA ILE A 47 4.93 -12.32 -6.12
C ILE A 47 4.50 -13.67 -6.72
N TRP A 48 4.93 -14.00 -7.95
CA TRP A 48 4.57 -15.28 -8.57
C TRP A 48 5.15 -16.49 -7.82
N PRO A 49 6.43 -16.50 -7.42
CA PRO A 49 6.98 -17.58 -6.60
C PRO A 49 6.24 -17.75 -5.26
N THR A 50 5.90 -16.66 -4.56
CA THR A 50 5.16 -16.74 -3.29
C THR A 50 3.78 -17.36 -3.47
N VAL A 51 2.99 -16.87 -4.43
CA VAL A 51 1.62 -17.40 -4.65
C VAL A 51 1.65 -18.85 -5.13
N LYS A 52 2.59 -19.20 -6.03
CA LYS A 52 2.74 -20.58 -6.53
C LYS A 52 3.25 -21.53 -5.46
N GLY A 53 4.21 -21.10 -4.63
CA GLY A 53 4.76 -21.89 -3.52
C GLY A 53 3.69 -22.22 -2.48
N MET A 54 2.94 -21.21 -2.02
CA MET A 54 1.81 -21.38 -1.12
C MET A 54 0.79 -22.40 -1.66
N ALA A 55 0.45 -22.32 -2.95
CA ALA A 55 -0.44 -23.29 -3.59
C ALA A 55 0.16 -24.70 -3.69
N ALA A 56 1.45 -24.82 -4.01
CA ALA A 56 2.14 -26.11 -4.08
C ALA A 56 2.23 -26.82 -2.72
N GLU A 57 2.26 -26.06 -1.63
CA GLU A 57 2.21 -26.56 -0.25
C GLU A 57 0.78 -26.87 0.24
N GLY A 58 -0.23 -26.70 -0.62
CA GLY A 58 -1.64 -26.93 -0.27
C GLY A 58 -2.30 -25.78 0.50
N ASN A 59 -1.62 -24.64 0.65
CA ASN A 59 -2.08 -23.46 1.37
C ASN A 59 -2.39 -22.32 0.39
N THR A 60 -3.31 -22.53 -0.56
CA THR A 60 -3.66 -21.53 -1.58
C THR A 60 -4.03 -20.19 -0.95
N TYR A 61 -3.27 -19.14 -1.30
CA TYR A 61 -3.50 -17.79 -0.80
C TYR A 61 -4.59 -17.07 -1.62
N THR A 62 -5.55 -16.42 -0.96
CA THR A 62 -6.58 -15.57 -1.59
C THR A 62 -6.79 -14.31 -0.76
N GLY A 63 -6.85 -13.15 -1.40
CA GLY A 63 -6.98 -11.85 -0.75
C GLY A 63 -5.81 -10.91 -1.09
N PHE A 64 -5.67 -9.84 -0.31
CA PHE A 64 -4.57 -8.89 -0.47
C PHE A 64 -3.26 -9.48 0.04
N LEU A 65 -2.23 -9.49 -0.81
CA LEU A 65 -0.87 -9.83 -0.43
C LEU A 65 -0.02 -8.56 -0.53
N TYR A 66 0.31 -7.98 0.63
CA TYR A 66 1.21 -6.85 0.72
C TYR A 66 2.65 -7.36 0.89
N ALA A 67 3.56 -6.90 0.03
CA ALA A 67 4.98 -7.21 0.11
C ALA A 67 5.74 -5.93 0.47
N GLY A 68 6.31 -5.87 1.68
CA GLY A 68 7.22 -4.81 2.08
C GLY A 68 8.59 -5.07 1.45
N LEU A 69 9.04 -4.17 0.56
CA LEU A 69 10.25 -4.37 -0.23
C LEU A 69 11.32 -3.34 0.08
N MET A 70 12.57 -3.80 0.12
CA MET A 70 13.75 -2.96 -0.02
C MET A 70 14.26 -3.07 -1.45
N ILE A 71 14.41 -1.94 -2.15
CA ILE A 71 14.98 -1.89 -3.50
C ILE A 71 16.42 -1.38 -3.41
N ASP A 72 17.38 -2.18 -3.87
CA ASP A 72 18.78 -1.75 -3.88
C ASP A 72 19.10 -0.76 -5.01
N LYS A 73 20.34 -0.24 -5.03
CA LYS A 73 20.79 0.72 -6.05
C LYS A 73 20.80 0.17 -7.48
N GLN A 74 20.72 -1.15 -7.64
CA GLN A 74 20.65 -1.84 -8.93
C GLN A 74 19.20 -2.20 -9.32
N GLY A 75 18.22 -1.80 -8.52
CA GLY A 75 16.81 -2.11 -8.74
C GLY A 75 16.46 -3.57 -8.42
N ASN A 76 17.21 -4.26 -7.57
CA ASN A 76 16.83 -5.60 -7.11
C ASN A 76 15.91 -5.49 -5.89
N PRO A 77 14.70 -6.09 -5.94
CA PRO A 77 13.82 -6.13 -4.80
C PRO A 77 14.23 -7.24 -3.82
N LYS A 78 14.16 -6.95 -2.52
CA LYS A 78 14.25 -7.93 -1.43
C LYS A 78 13.06 -7.77 -0.51
N VAL A 79 12.45 -8.90 -0.13
CA VAL A 79 11.35 -8.92 0.83
C VAL A 79 11.89 -8.60 2.23
N ILE A 80 11.25 -7.65 2.89
CA ILE A 80 11.40 -7.39 4.33
C ILE A 80 10.35 -8.21 5.07
N GLU A 81 9.08 -8.09 4.65
CA GLU A 81 7.94 -8.77 5.26
C GLU A 81 6.79 -8.94 4.26
N PHE A 82 5.86 -9.84 4.61
CA PHE A 82 4.55 -9.93 3.97
C PHE A 82 3.46 -9.59 4.98
N ASN A 83 2.43 -8.87 4.53
CA ASN A 83 1.20 -8.68 5.28
C ASN A 83 0.00 -9.22 4.48
N CYS A 84 -0.99 -9.75 5.19
CA CYS A 84 -2.14 -10.42 4.58
C CYS A 84 -3.37 -9.50 4.40
N ARG A 85 -3.13 -8.18 4.37
CA ARG A 85 -4.14 -7.14 4.25
C ARG A 85 -3.54 -5.92 3.56
N PHE A 86 -4.41 -4.97 3.25
CA PHE A 86 -4.02 -3.62 2.89
C PHE A 86 -3.09 -2.97 3.95
N GLY A 87 -2.10 -2.22 3.45
CA GLY A 87 -1.22 -1.40 4.27
C GLY A 87 -1.95 -0.17 4.81
N ASP A 88 -1.47 0.37 5.92
CA ASP A 88 -1.94 1.64 6.49
C ASP A 88 -0.68 2.41 6.91
N PRO A 89 -0.39 3.59 6.31
CA PRO A 89 -1.30 4.45 5.54
C PRO A 89 -1.24 4.33 4.01
N GLU A 90 -0.72 3.24 3.43
CA GLU A 90 -0.55 3.11 1.98
C GLU A 90 -1.87 3.04 1.19
N THR A 91 -2.93 2.51 1.81
CA THR A 91 -4.21 2.31 1.11
C THR A 91 -4.89 3.63 0.78
N GLN A 92 -4.76 4.64 1.64
CA GLN A 92 -5.36 5.96 1.48
C GLN A 92 -4.99 6.61 0.14
N PRO A 93 -3.70 6.81 -0.23
CA PRO A 93 -3.33 7.32 -1.54
C PRO A 93 -3.63 6.33 -2.69
N ILE A 94 -3.48 5.02 -2.49
CA ILE A 94 -3.80 4.04 -3.55
C ILE A 94 -5.29 4.14 -3.94
N MET A 95 -6.20 4.15 -2.96
CA MET A 95 -7.65 4.26 -3.21
C MET A 95 -8.01 5.61 -3.85
N LEU A 96 -7.36 6.69 -3.44
CA LEU A 96 -7.55 8.01 -4.08
C LEU A 96 -7.16 8.00 -5.57
N ARG A 97 -6.33 7.06 -6.02
CA ARG A 97 -5.97 6.90 -7.43
C ARG A 97 -6.78 5.83 -8.14
N MET A 98 -7.52 4.97 -7.45
CA MET A 98 -8.28 3.90 -8.08
C MET A 98 -9.41 4.48 -8.94
N LYS A 99 -9.50 4.06 -10.20
CA LYS A 99 -10.64 4.36 -11.10
C LYS A 99 -11.56 3.14 -11.26
N SER A 100 -11.01 1.94 -11.16
CA SER A 100 -11.77 0.69 -11.18
C SER A 100 -12.69 0.56 -9.96
N ASP A 101 -13.76 -0.22 -10.11
CA ASP A 101 -14.63 -0.59 -8.99
C ASP A 101 -13.94 -1.64 -8.11
N LEU A 102 -13.58 -1.25 -6.87
CA LEU A 102 -12.95 -2.15 -5.91
C LEU A 102 -13.84 -3.35 -5.56
N VAL A 103 -15.17 -3.16 -5.49
CA VAL A 103 -16.11 -4.23 -5.17
C VAL A 103 -16.11 -5.28 -6.28
N ASP A 104 -16.13 -4.87 -7.54
CA ASP A 104 -16.03 -5.78 -8.69
C ASP A 104 -14.72 -6.57 -8.71
N LEU A 105 -13.58 -5.90 -8.41
CA LEU A 105 -12.27 -6.57 -8.30
C LEU A 105 -12.24 -7.59 -7.15
N CYS A 106 -12.79 -7.25 -5.98
CA CYS A 106 -12.88 -8.14 -4.84
C CYS A 106 -13.80 -9.35 -5.14
N LEU A 107 -14.94 -9.14 -5.79
CA LEU A 107 -15.84 -10.22 -6.19
C LEU A 107 -15.16 -11.17 -7.20
N ALA A 108 -14.42 -10.61 -8.17
CA ALA A 108 -13.64 -11.41 -9.11
C ALA A 108 -12.53 -12.21 -8.40
N ALA A 109 -11.88 -11.65 -7.37
CA ALA A 109 -10.93 -12.36 -6.52
C ALA A 109 -11.57 -13.54 -5.80
N CYS A 110 -12.72 -13.34 -5.18
CA CYS A 110 -13.47 -14.41 -4.53
C CYS A 110 -13.93 -15.50 -5.52
N ALA A 111 -14.21 -15.13 -6.77
CA ALA A 111 -14.63 -16.05 -7.82
C ALA A 111 -13.46 -16.72 -8.56
N GLY A 112 -12.20 -16.38 -8.26
CA GLY A 112 -11.03 -16.91 -8.95
C GLY A 112 -10.86 -16.39 -10.39
N LYS A 113 -11.39 -15.21 -10.70
CA LYS A 113 -11.45 -14.60 -12.04
C LYS A 113 -10.65 -13.30 -12.17
N LEU A 114 -9.62 -13.12 -11.35
CA LEU A 114 -8.78 -11.91 -11.41
C LEU A 114 -7.99 -11.77 -12.72
N ASP A 115 -7.77 -12.88 -13.42
CA ASP A 115 -7.16 -12.91 -14.75
C ASP A 115 -8.06 -12.31 -15.84
N GLU A 116 -9.37 -12.19 -15.59
CA GLU A 116 -10.35 -11.53 -16.47
C GLU A 116 -10.47 -10.02 -16.19
N LYS A 117 -9.69 -9.47 -15.25
CA LYS A 117 -9.80 -8.08 -14.78
C LYS A 117 -8.52 -7.29 -15.02
N THR A 118 -8.70 -5.99 -15.22
CA THR A 118 -7.63 -4.99 -15.20
C THR A 118 -7.94 -3.94 -14.14
N SER A 119 -6.91 -3.28 -13.61
CA SER A 119 -7.04 -2.14 -12.71
C SER A 119 -6.65 -0.86 -13.43
N GLU A 120 -7.49 0.16 -13.37
CA GLU A 120 -7.26 1.48 -13.93
C GLU A 120 -6.97 2.49 -12.83
N TRP A 121 -6.01 3.38 -13.11
CA TRP A 121 -5.49 4.32 -12.13
C TRP A 121 -5.51 5.75 -12.67
N ASP A 122 -5.64 6.71 -11.77
CA ASP A 122 -5.37 8.12 -12.01
C ASP A 122 -3.86 8.33 -12.19
N ASP A 123 -3.46 9.01 -13.27
CA ASP A 123 -2.06 9.27 -13.57
C ASP A 123 -1.46 10.30 -12.60
N ARG A 124 -2.31 11.09 -11.94
CA ARG A 124 -1.88 12.02 -10.90
C ARG A 124 -1.36 11.25 -9.69
N ALA A 125 -0.31 11.77 -9.08
CA ALA A 125 0.15 11.30 -7.79
C ALA A 125 -0.83 11.69 -6.68
N SER A 126 -0.82 10.91 -5.61
CA SER A 126 -1.58 11.16 -4.38
C SER A 126 -0.66 10.97 -3.19
N LEU A 127 -0.88 11.74 -2.13
CA LEU A 127 -0.07 11.74 -0.92
C LEU A 127 -0.97 11.93 0.29
N GLY A 128 -0.82 11.06 1.29
CA GLY A 128 -1.48 11.16 2.58
C GLY A 128 -0.46 11.44 3.69
N VAL A 129 -0.80 12.35 4.59
CA VAL A 129 -0.02 12.66 5.80
C VAL A 129 -0.83 12.22 7.02
N VAL A 130 -0.19 11.48 7.92
CA VAL A 130 -0.82 11.08 9.17
C VAL A 130 -0.69 12.20 10.19
N VAL A 131 -1.82 12.57 10.78
CA VAL A 131 -1.85 13.42 11.99
C VAL A 131 -1.94 12.47 13.19
N ALA A 132 -0.88 12.41 13.98
CA ALA A 132 -0.79 11.54 15.16
C ALA A 132 -0.88 12.35 16.46
N ALA A 133 -1.40 11.71 17.53
CA ALA A 133 -1.39 12.29 18.86
C ALA A 133 0.05 12.49 19.37
N GLY A 134 0.30 13.60 20.08
CA GLY A 134 1.60 13.88 20.67
C GLY A 134 2.04 12.78 21.64
N GLY A 135 3.21 12.19 21.38
CA GLY A 135 3.75 11.06 22.15
C GLY A 135 3.75 9.72 21.41
N TYR A 136 2.97 9.57 20.34
CA TYR A 136 3.05 8.42 19.44
C TYR A 136 4.48 8.25 18.89
N PRO A 137 5.05 7.03 18.80
CA PRO A 137 4.45 5.70 19.04
C PRO A 137 4.50 5.21 20.50
N GLY A 138 4.92 6.05 21.45
CA GLY A 138 4.90 5.74 22.88
C GLY A 138 3.54 6.02 23.52
N ASN A 139 3.55 6.47 24.77
CA ASN A 139 2.33 6.89 25.45
C ASN A 139 1.88 8.25 24.91
N TYR A 140 0.59 8.37 24.60
CA TYR A 140 -0.05 9.57 24.11
C TYR A 140 -1.39 9.79 24.82
N ASN A 141 -1.84 11.04 24.86
CA ASN A 141 -3.14 11.39 25.44
C ASN A 141 -4.29 10.96 24.51
N THR A 142 -5.46 10.72 25.10
CA THR A 142 -6.70 10.41 24.36
C THR A 142 -7.81 11.31 24.85
N GLY A 143 -8.82 11.55 24.01
CA GLY A 143 -9.98 12.37 24.34
C GLY A 143 -9.85 13.86 24.01
N ASP A 144 -8.74 14.27 23.36
CA ASP A 144 -8.60 15.63 22.84
C ASP A 144 -9.66 15.89 21.74
N GLU A 145 -10.33 17.02 21.82
CA GLU A 145 -11.31 17.44 20.81
C GLU A 145 -10.62 17.85 19.51
N ILE A 146 -11.11 17.34 18.37
CA ILE A 146 -10.57 17.65 17.04
C ILE A 146 -11.39 18.79 16.43
N PHE A 147 -10.75 19.95 16.26
CA PHE A 147 -11.34 21.12 15.61
C PHE A 147 -10.89 21.25 14.15
N GLY A 148 -11.68 21.94 13.34
CA GLY A 148 -11.27 22.33 11.98
C GLY A 148 -11.38 21.23 10.93
N LEU A 149 -12.06 20.11 11.22
CA LEU A 149 -12.40 19.13 10.19
C LEU A 149 -13.27 19.79 9.10
N PRO A 150 -13.01 19.50 7.82
CA PRO A 150 -13.79 20.06 6.72
C PRO A 150 -15.26 19.65 6.87
N GLN A 151 -16.15 20.64 6.80
CA GLN A 151 -17.61 20.44 6.89
C GLN A 151 -18.25 20.14 5.53
N GLN A 152 -17.47 20.29 4.46
CA GLN A 152 -17.88 20.06 3.08
C GLN A 152 -16.78 19.28 2.38
N GLU A 153 -17.17 18.46 1.42
CA GLU A 153 -16.22 17.79 0.52
C GLU A 153 -15.46 18.84 -0.30
N ALA A 154 -14.17 18.61 -0.48
CA ALA A 154 -13.39 19.37 -1.44
C ALA A 154 -13.92 19.08 -2.85
N ALA A 155 -13.91 20.07 -3.75
CA ALA A 155 -14.39 19.91 -5.12
C ALA A 155 -13.66 18.81 -5.92
N ASP A 156 -12.47 18.42 -5.46
CA ASP A 156 -11.60 17.36 -5.98
C ASP A 156 -11.44 16.18 -5.00
N GLY A 157 -12.28 16.10 -3.96
CA GLY A 157 -12.41 14.93 -3.11
C GLY A 157 -12.92 13.72 -3.89
N LYS A 158 -12.51 12.52 -3.49
CA LYS A 158 -13.03 11.24 -4.00
C LYS A 158 -13.67 10.44 -2.88
#